data_AF-A0A2M8Q9G1-F1
#
_entry.id   AF-A0A2M8Q9G1-F1
#
_cell.length_a   1.000
_cell.length_b   1.000
_cell.length_c   1.000
_cell.angle_alpha   90.00
_cell.angle_beta   90.00
_cell.angle_gamma   90.00
#
_symmetry.space_group_name_H-M   'P 1'
#
loop_
_entity.id
_entity.type
_entity.pdbx_description
1 polymer ?
#
loop_
_entity_poly.entity_id
_entity_poly.type
_entity_poly.pdbx_seq_one_letter_code
_entity_poly.pdbx_strand_id
1 'polypeptide(L)'
;MLQLLIPDRLRGRVFAFEFAALTLTQSISTLWAGYAYDNLGWSLAETLFSAGVVSIFATAGWMLFYLRVRERSALLAEAER
;
A
#
# COMPACT_ATOMS: atom_id res chain seq x y z
N MET A 1 8.89 -2.61 2.92
CA MET A 1 10.19 -3.18 3.36
C MET A 1 11.27 -2.99 2.30
N LEU A 2 11.41 -1.76 1.81
CA LEU A 2 12.52 -1.34 0.94
C LEU A 2 13.84 -1.26 1.73
N GLN A 3 13.77 -1.14 3.05
CA GLN A 3 14.92 -1.08 3.96
C GLN A 3 15.83 -2.33 3.94
N LEU A 4 15.33 -3.48 3.48
CA LEU A 4 16.10 -4.71 3.32
C LEU A 4 17.01 -4.68 2.08
N LEU A 5 16.65 -3.89 1.07
CA LEU A 5 17.35 -3.79 -0.22
C LEU A 5 18.37 -2.65 -0.28
N ILE A 6 18.42 -1.78 0.73
CA ILE A 6 19.15 -0.50 0.66
C ILE A 6 20.34 -0.46 1.64
N PRO A 7 21.51 0.07 1.22
CA PRO A 7 22.70 0.21 2.07
C PRO A 7 22.45 1.06 3.33
N ASP A 8 23.13 0.70 4.44
CA ASP A 8 22.85 1.14 5.81
C ASP A 8 22.74 2.66 6.02
N ARG A 9 23.42 3.45 5.19
CA ARG A 9 23.48 4.92 5.26
C ARG A 9 22.12 5.60 5.04
N LEU A 10 21.22 4.96 4.29
CA LEU A 10 19.90 5.51 3.92
C LEU A 10 18.75 4.83 4.66
N ARG A 11 19.01 3.76 5.42
CA ARG A 11 17.98 2.95 6.10
C ARG A 11 17.08 3.78 7.01
N GLY A 12 17.64 4.69 7.81
CA GLY A 12 16.86 5.53 8.73
C GLY A 12 15.85 6.45 8.03
N ARG A 13 16.21 6.99 6.85
CA ARG A 13 15.32 7.86 6.07
C ARG A 13 14.22 7.07 5.39
N VAL A 14 14.55 5.89 4.87
CA VAL A 14 13.57 4.96 4.26
C VAL A 14 12.59 4.47 5.31
N PHE A 15 13.07 4.12 6.50
CA PHE A 15 12.22 3.73 7.62
C PHE A 15 11.26 4.85 8.03
N ALA A 16 11.77 6.07 8.23
CA ALA A 16 10.92 7.22 8.59
C ALA A 16 9.85 7.49 7.53
N PHE A 17 10.17 7.33 6.25
CA PHE A 17 9.22 7.45 5.16
C PHE A 17 8.16 6.33 5.16
N GLU A 18 8.58 5.07 5.27
CA GLU A 18 7.64 3.93 5.35
C GLU A 18 6.70 4.09 6.55
N PHE A 19 7.25 4.51 7.69
CA PHE A 19 6.46 4.78 8.89
C PHE A 19 5.48 5.95 8.67
N ALA A 20 5.94 7.08 8.13
CA ALA A 20 5.09 8.23 7.85
C ALA A 20 3.96 7.89 6.87
N ALA A 21 4.24 7.08 5.84
CA ALA A 21 3.23 6.63 4.89
C ALA A 21 2.18 5.72 5.56
N LEU A 22 2.61 4.80 6.43
CA LEU A 22 1.69 3.97 7.22
C LEU A 22 0.82 4.83 8.15
N THR A 23 1.44 5.77 8.88
CA THR A 23 0.72 6.69 9.76
C THR A 23 -0.29 7.53 9.00
N LEU A 24 0.10 8.12 7.86
CA LEU A 24 -0.80 8.91 7.03
C LEU A 24 -1.99 8.08 6.53
N THR A 25 -1.73 6.86 6.07
CA THR A 25 -2.79 5.94 5.62
C THR A 25 -3.76 5.62 6.76
N GLN A 26 -3.23 5.37 7.96
CA GLN A 26 -4.05 5.11 9.14
C GLN A 26 -4.90 6.34 9.51
N SER A 27 -4.30 7.55 9.51
CA SER A 27 -5.03 8.79 9.77
C SER A 27 -6.14 9.04 8.75
N ILE A 28 -5.88 8.81 7.46
CA ILE A 28 -6.89 8.91 6.40
C ILE A 28 -8.03 7.91 6.64
N SER A 29 -7.70 6.66 6.98
CA SER A 29 -8.69 5.62 7.27
C SER A 29 -9.58 5.99 8.45
N THR A 30 -8.99 6.49 9.54
CA THR A 30 -9.74 6.97 10.71
C THR A 30 -10.63 8.16 10.37
N LEU A 31 -10.12 9.14 9.62
CA LEU A 31 -10.91 10.29 9.16
C LEU A 31 -12.08 9.85 8.29
N TRP A 32 -11.84 8.93 7.34
CA TRP A 32 -12.88 8.39 6.47
C TRP A 32 -13.97 7.67 7.28
N ALA A 33 -13.58 6.84 8.24
CA ALA A 33 -14.55 6.13 9.07
C ALA A 33 -15.43 7.09 9.89
N GLY A 34 -14.85 8.15 10.47
CA GLY A 34 -15.62 9.19 11.16
C GLY A 34 -16.55 9.95 10.21
N TYR A 35 -16.04 10.37 9.05
CA TYR A 35 -16.85 11.07 8.05
C TYR A 35 -18.02 10.22 7.54
N ALA A 36 -17.78 8.93 7.26
CA ALA A 36 -18.80 7.98 6.80
C ALA A 36 -19.89 7.77 7.85
N TYR A 37 -19.51 7.68 9.11
CA TYR A 37 -20.47 7.53 10.20
C TYR A 37 -21.27 8.83 10.42
N ASP A 38 -20.60 9.97 10.53
CA ASP A 38 -21.22 11.23 10.96
C ASP A 38 -22.00 11.93 9.83
N ASN A 39 -21.52 11.88 8.59
CA ASN A 39 -22.08 12.67 7.48
C ASN A 39 -22.92 11.81 6.53
N LEU A 40 -22.49 10.56 6.28
CA LEU A 40 -23.18 9.64 5.38
C LEU A 40 -24.18 8.75 6.11
N GLY A 41 -24.15 8.73 7.45
CA GLY A 41 -25.05 7.92 8.28
C GLY A 41 -24.83 6.41 8.09
N TRP A 42 -23.65 6.00 7.61
CA TRP A 42 -23.35 4.61 7.34
C TRP A 42 -23.27 3.79 8.62
N SER A 43 -23.76 2.56 8.56
CA SER A 43 -23.55 1.56 9.59
C SER A 43 -22.08 1.15 9.67
N LEU A 44 -21.66 0.60 10.81
CA LEU A 44 -20.31 0.07 10.98
C LEU A 44 -19.93 -0.95 9.90
N ALA A 45 -20.89 -1.79 9.48
CA ALA A 45 -20.68 -2.80 8.46
C ALA A 45 -20.38 -2.19 7.08
N GLU A 46 -21.09 -1.12 6.69
CA GLU A 46 -20.87 -0.42 5.42
C GLU A 46 -19.51 0.27 5.38
N THR A 47 -19.13 0.92 6.48
CA THR A 47 -17.81 1.55 6.61
C THR A 47 -16.69 0.53 6.51
N LEU A 48 -16.80 -0.61 7.21
CA LEU A 48 -15.82 -1.70 7.12
C LEU A 48 -15.79 -2.34 5.73
N PHE A 49 -16.95 -2.50 5.09
CA PHE A 49 -17.04 -3.00 3.72
C PHE A 49 -16.29 -2.08 2.76
N SER A 50 -16.46 -0.76 2.88
CA SER A 50 -15.76 0.23 2.06
C SER A 50 -14.23 0.13 2.22
N ALA A 51 -13.74 -0.02 3.46
CA ALA A 51 -12.32 -0.21 3.73
C ALA A 51 -11.78 -1.53 3.16
N GLY A 52 -12.58 -2.59 3.22
CA GLY A 52 -12.28 -3.88 2.58
C GLY A 52 -12.15 -3.77 1.06
N VAL A 53 -13.09 -3.08 0.41
CA VAL A 53 -13.06 -2.84 -1.04
C VAL A 53 -11.79 -2.07 -1.43
N VAL A 54 -11.45 -0.99 -0.72
CA VAL A 54 -10.20 -0.24 -0.97
C VAL A 54 -8.97 -1.13 -0.83
N SER A 55 -8.94 -2.00 0.19
CA SER A 55 -7.82 -2.93 0.42
C SER A 55 -7.67 -3.95 -0.71
N ILE A 56 -8.79 -4.45 -1.26
CA ILE A 56 -8.79 -5.35 -2.42
C ILE A 56 -8.19 -4.65 -3.63
N PHE A 57 -8.62 -3.42 -3.93
CA PHE A 57 -8.08 -2.66 -5.07
C PHE A 57 -6.59 -2.33 -4.89
N ALA A 58 -6.16 -1.94 -3.69
CA ALA A 58 -4.76 -1.70 -3.40
C ALA A 58 -3.92 -2.97 -3.60
N THR A 59 -4.41 -4.11 -3.11
CA THR A 59 -3.74 -5.41 -3.26
C THR A 59 -3.70 -5.86 -4.72
N ALA A 60 -4.80 -5.72 -5.46
CA ALA A 60 -4.85 -6.05 -6.88
C ALA A 60 -3.89 -5.17 -7.70
N GLY A 61 -3.87 -3.86 -7.43
CA GLY A 61 -2.93 -2.93 -8.06
C GLY A 61 -1.47 -3.32 -7.77
N TRP A 62 -1.17 -3.69 -6.53
CA TRP A 62 0.14 -4.19 -6.16
C TRP A 62 0.49 -5.52 -6.85
N MET A 63 -0.43 -6.47 -6.91
CA MET A 63 -0.21 -7.75 -7.61
C MET A 63 0.07 -7.54 -9.09
N LEU A 64 -0.73 -6.70 -9.77
CA LEU A 64 -0.52 -6.38 -11.18
C LEU A 64 0.84 -5.74 -11.40
N PHE A 65 1.23 -4.79 -10.55
CA PHE A 65 2.56 -4.18 -10.59
C PHE A 65 3.66 -5.24 -10.39
N TYR A 66 3.53 -6.09 -9.39
CA TYR A 66 4.50 -7.13 -9.07
C TYR A 66 4.68 -8.14 -10.22
N LEU A 67 3.58 -8.63 -10.80
CA LEU A 67 3.61 -9.54 -11.94
C LEU A 67 4.29 -8.88 -13.16
N ARG A 68 3.94 -7.62 -13.45
CA ARG A 68 4.50 -6.86 -14.58
C ARG A 68 6.00 -6.61 -14.43
N VAL A 69 6.48 -6.33 -13.22
CA VAL A 69 7.90 -6.14 -12.92
C VAL A 69 8.66 -7.45 -13.03
N ARG A 70 8.09 -8.55 -12.50
CA ARG A 70 8.71 -9.89 -12.56
C ARG A 70 8.90 -10.38 -14.00
N GLU A 71 7.91 -10.20 -14.87
CA GLU A 71 8.02 -10.54 -16.30
C GLU A 71 9.17 -9.80 -16.99
N ARG A 72 9.32 -8.49 -16.72
CA ARG A 72 10.42 -7.69 -17.28
C ARG A 72 11.79 -8.19 -16.81
N SER A 73 11.91 -8.58 -15.55
CA SER A 73 13.15 -9.13 -15.00
C SER A 73 13.51 -10.49 -15.62
N ALA A 74 12.52 -11.35 -15.90
CA ALA A 74 12.75 -12.65 -16.53
C ALA A 74 13.28 -12.50 -17.97
N LEU A 75 12.69 -11.58 -18.75
CA LEU A 75 13.10 -11.34 -20.14
C LEU A 75 14.53 -10.80 -20.25
N LEU A 76 14.97 -9.95 -19.31
CA LEU A 76 16.33 -9.43 -19.29
C LEU A 76 17.36 -10.51 -18.93
N ALA A 77 17.01 -11.45 -18.04
CA ALA A 77 17.87 -12.57 -17.68
C ALA A 77 18.04 -13.61 -18.81
N GLU A 78 17.07 -13.72 -19.72
CA GLU A 78 17.19 -14.55 -20.93
C GLU A 78 18.03 -13.86 -22.02
N ALA A 79 18.02 -12.53 -22.10
CA ALA A 79 18.81 -11.77 -23.08
C ALA A 79 20.31 -11.66 -22.73
N GLU A 80 20.70 -11.87 -21.47
CA GLU A 80 22.10 -11.88 -21.01
C GLU A 80 22.77 -13.27 -21.06
N ARG A 81 22.03 -14.34 -21.40
CA ARG A 81 22.57 -15.69 -21.62
C ARG A 81 22.91 -15.93 -23.09
#